data_AF-W4V3R9-F1
#
_entry.id   AF-W4V3R9-F1
#
_cell.length_a   1.000
_cell.length_b   1.000
_cell.length_c   1.000
_cell.angle_alpha   90.00
_cell.angle_beta   90.00
_cell.angle_gamma   90.00
#
_symmetry.space_group_name_H-M   'P 1'
#
loop_
_entity.id
_entity.type
_entity.pdbx_description
1 polymer ?
#
loop_
_entity_poly.entity_id
_entity_poly.type
_entity_poly.pdbx_seq_one_letter_code
_entity_poly.pdbx_strand_id
1 'polypeptide(L)'
;MIEKKKALEMVLGQIEKQFGKGAVMKLGENTHMNIETIPTGALGLDIALGVGGVPRGRIVEIFGPESSGKTTVALHIIAEAQRAGGEAAL
;
A
#
# COMPACT_ATOMS: atom_id res chain seq x y z
N MET A 1 -37.11 5.09 3.55
CA MET A 1 -35.78 5.16 2.86
C MET A 1 -34.98 6.38 3.30
N ILE A 2 -35.55 7.59 3.25
CA ILE A 2 -34.88 8.85 3.62
C ILE A 2 -34.41 8.88 5.09
N GLU A 3 -35.24 8.38 6.00
CA GLU A 3 -34.95 8.40 7.44
C GLU A 3 -33.78 7.49 7.84
N LYS A 4 -33.68 6.31 7.20
CA LYS A 4 -32.53 5.40 7.35
C LYS A 4 -31.23 6.02 6.84
N LYS A 5 -31.29 6.79 5.75
CA LYS A 5 -30.12 7.50 5.19
C LYS A 5 -29.64 8.61 6.12
N LYS A 6 -30.57 9.38 6.70
CA LYS A 6 -30.25 10.45 7.66
C LYS A 6 -29.63 9.90 8.95
N ALA A 7 -30.15 8.79 9.47
CA ALA A 7 -29.57 8.10 10.62
C ALA A 7 -28.16 7.59 10.33
N LEU A 8 -27.95 7.00 9.14
CA LEU A 8 -26.63 6.55 8.71
C LEU A 8 -25.61 7.70 8.62
N GLU A 9 -25.97 8.83 7.99
CA GLU A 9 -25.09 10.00 7.89
C GLU A 9 -24.73 10.57 9.27
N MET A 10 -25.68 10.59 10.21
CA MET A 10 -25.44 11.05 11.57
C MET A 10 -24.44 10.15 12.33
N VAL A 11 -24.58 8.82 12.19
CA VAL A 11 -23.66 7.85 12.79
C VAL A 11 -22.26 7.96 12.19
N LEU A 12 -22.15 8.09 10.86
CA LEU A 12 -20.87 8.30 10.19
C LEU A 12 -20.16 9.56 10.69
N GLY A 13 -20.90 10.67 10.83
CA GLY A 13 -20.36 11.93 11.37
C GLY A 13 -19.93 11.84 12.85
N GLN A 14 -20.63 11.04 13.66
CA GLN A 14 -20.23 10.79 15.06
C GLN A 14 -18.90 10.02 15.13
N ILE A 15 -18.71 9.02 14.27
CA ILE A 15 -17.46 8.25 14.20
C ILE A 15 -16.29 9.16 13.78
N GLU A 16 -16.46 9.98 12.74
CA GLU A 16 -15.39 10.91 12.33
C GLU A 16 -15.05 11.96 13.41
N LYS A 17 -16.04 12.45 14.16
CA LYS A 17 -15.80 13.42 15.24
C LYS A 17 -15.01 12.80 16.41
N GLN A 18 -15.27 11.53 16.72
CA GLN A 18 -14.63 10.84 17.85
C GLN A 18 -13.25 10.29 17.50
N PHE A 19 -13.07 9.77 16.28
CA PHE A 19 -11.88 8.99 15.91
C PHE A 19 -11.03 9.67 14.82
N GLY A 20 -11.45 10.83 14.32
CA GLY A 20 -10.76 11.58 13.29
C GLY A 20 -11.29 11.34 11.88
N LYS A 21 -10.90 12.22 10.94
CA LYS A 21 -11.27 12.09 9.52
C LYS A 21 -10.73 10.78 8.95
N GLY A 22 -11.57 10.06 8.20
CA GLY A 22 -11.20 8.78 7.59
C GLY A 22 -11.34 7.56 8.51
N ALA A 23 -11.83 7.73 9.75
CA ALA A 23 -12.14 6.61 10.64
C ALA A 23 -13.27 5.70 10.12
N VAL A 24 -14.13 6.22 9.24
CA VAL A 24 -15.13 5.45 8.50
C VAL A 24 -15.34 6.08 7.12
N MET A 25 -15.43 5.25 6.09
CA MET A 25 -15.68 5.69 4.71
C MET A 25 -16.47 4.63 3.95
N LYS A 26 -17.20 5.04 2.91
CA LYS A 26 -17.86 4.05 2.05
C LYS A 26 -16.83 3.35 1.18
N LEU A 27 -16.92 2.03 1.12
CA LEU A 27 -16.12 1.22 0.21
C LEU A 27 -16.44 1.63 -1.24
N GLY A 28 -15.48 2.24 -1.93
CA GLY A 28 -15.63 2.72 -3.31
C GLY A 28 -15.79 4.24 -3.50
N GLU A 29 -15.97 5.04 -2.44
CA GLU A 29 -15.88 6.51 -2.54
C GLU A 29 -14.42 6.99 -2.72
N ASN A 30 -13.44 6.09 -2.57
CA ASN A 30 -12.07 6.25 -3.03
C ASN A 30 -11.83 5.40 -4.28
N THR A 31 -11.94 6.00 -5.47
CA THR A 31 -11.68 5.32 -6.75
C THR A 31 -10.20 5.05 -7.02
N HIS A 32 -9.31 5.45 -6.11
CA HIS A 32 -7.89 5.11 -6.16
C HIS A 32 -7.35 4.99 -4.73
N MET A 33 -7.39 3.80 -4.12
CA MET A 33 -6.22 3.44 -3.32
C MET A 33 -5.08 3.26 -4.33
N ASN A 34 -4.49 4.37 -4.78
CA ASN A 34 -3.24 4.35 -5.52
C ASN A 34 -2.23 3.77 -4.54
N ILE A 35 -2.07 2.45 -4.58
CA ILE A 35 -1.04 1.77 -3.82
C ILE A 35 0.27 2.24 -4.44
N GLU A 36 0.96 3.13 -3.74
CA GLU A 36 2.31 3.51 -4.12
C GLU A 36 3.18 2.25 -4.17
N THR A 37 4.06 2.19 -5.16
CA THR A 37 4.97 1.06 -5.35
C THR A 37 6.42 1.52 -5.27
N ILE A 38 7.30 0.61 -4.82
CA ILE A 38 8.76 0.78 -4.86
C ILE A 38 9.28 -0.14 -5.97
N PRO A 39 9.99 0.37 -7.00
CA PRO A 39 10.59 -0.47 -8.02
C PRO A 39 11.51 -1.51 -7.40
N THR A 40 11.57 -2.71 -7.98
CA THR A 40 12.43 -3.79 -7.47
C THR A 40 13.89 -3.65 -7.87
N GLY A 41 14.21 -2.71 -8.77
CA GLY A 41 15.51 -2.60 -9.43
C GLY A 41 15.67 -3.57 -10.61
N ALA A 42 14.66 -4.40 -10.89
CA ALA A 42 14.62 -5.32 -12.01
C ALA A 42 13.33 -5.10 -12.83
N LEU A 43 13.44 -4.42 -13.96
CA LEU A 43 12.29 -4.06 -14.82
C LEU A 43 11.39 -5.26 -15.17
N GLY A 44 11.98 -6.43 -15.43
CA GLY A 44 11.22 -7.64 -15.73
C GLY A 44 10.34 -8.10 -14.56
N LEU A 45 10.81 -7.93 -13.32
CA LEU A 45 10.03 -8.27 -12.12
C LEU A 45 8.94 -7.22 -11.88
N ASP A 46 9.24 -5.93 -12.07
CA ASP A 46 8.25 -4.86 -11.91
C ASP A 46 7.06 -5.02 -12.86
N ILE A 47 7.34 -5.41 -14.12
CA ILE A 47 6.32 -5.75 -15.11
C ILE A 47 5.52 -6.99 -14.68
N ALA A 48 6.21 -8.05 -14.22
CA ALA A 48 5.55 -9.29 -13.79
C ALA A 48 4.63 -9.09 -12.57
N LEU A 49 4.97 -8.17 -11.67
CA LEU A 49 4.12 -7.80 -10.53
C LEU A 49 2.85 -7.03 -10.94
N GLY A 50 2.78 -6.50 -12.17
CA GLY A 50 1.60 -5.84 -12.75
C GLY A 50 1.27 -4.46 -12.17
N VAL A 51 1.87 -4.11 -11.03
CA VAL A 51 1.71 -2.81 -10.35
C VAL A 51 2.98 -1.96 -10.42
N GLY A 52 4.03 -2.43 -11.08
CA GLY A 52 5.27 -1.67 -11.31
C GLY A 52 6.28 -1.70 -10.15
N GLY A 53 6.15 -2.64 -9.21
CA GLY A 53 7.06 -2.80 -8.09
C GLY A 53 6.41 -3.46 -6.87
N VAL A 54 7.07 -3.40 -5.71
CA VAL A 54 6.49 -3.89 -4.46
C VAL A 54 5.53 -2.85 -3.85
N PRO A 55 4.34 -3.26 -3.38
CA PRO A 55 3.33 -2.33 -2.84
C PRO A 55 3.70 -1.79 -1.45
N ARG A 56 3.67 -0.47 -1.27
CA ARG A 56 3.82 0.17 0.03
C ARG A 56 2.64 -0.16 0.96
N GLY A 57 2.93 -0.23 2.27
CA GLY A 57 1.92 -0.52 3.30
C GLY A 57 1.41 -1.97 3.28
N ARG A 58 2.14 -2.89 2.65
CA ARG A 58 1.83 -4.32 2.56
C ARG A 58 3.04 -5.16 2.94
N ILE A 59 2.78 -6.39 3.35
CA ILE A 59 3.81 -7.40 3.59
C ILE A 59 4.10 -8.11 2.27
N VAL A 60 5.38 -8.26 1.94
CA VAL A 60 5.87 -8.97 0.76
C VAL A 60 6.85 -10.04 1.22
N GLU A 61 6.67 -11.27 0.74
CA GLU A 61 7.56 -12.40 1.03
C GLU A 61 8.41 -12.73 -0.21
N ILE A 62 9.73 -12.84 -0.02
CA ILE A 62 10.68 -13.28 -1.04
C ILE A 62 11.30 -14.61 -0.57
N PHE A 63 10.89 -15.71 -1.17
CA PHE A 63 11.35 -17.05 -0.82
C PHE A 63 12.06 -17.74 -1.99
N GLY A 64 12.85 -18.76 -1.70
CA GLY A 64 13.63 -19.49 -2.69
C GLY A 64 14.86 -20.19 -2.11
N PRO A 65 15.57 -21.01 -2.91
CA PRO A 65 16.75 -21.76 -2.48
C PRO A 65 17.87 -20.88 -1.92
N GLU A 66 18.81 -21.48 -1.19
CA GLU A 66 20.04 -20.80 -0.78
C GLU A 66 20.77 -20.23 -2.01
N SER A 67 21.40 -19.07 -1.83
CA SER A 67 22.12 -18.37 -2.91
C SER A 67 21.27 -17.98 -4.14
N SER A 68 19.93 -18.03 -4.06
CA SER A 68 19.04 -17.63 -5.17
C SER A 68 18.86 -16.12 -5.35
N GLY A 69 19.57 -15.30 -4.56
CA GLY A 69 19.51 -13.84 -4.66
C GLY A 69 18.40 -13.15 -3.86
N LYS A 70 17.72 -13.82 -2.92
CA LYS A 70 16.66 -13.21 -2.08
C LYS A 70 17.09 -11.90 -1.41
N THR A 71 18.21 -11.95 -0.68
CA THR A 71 18.79 -10.78 0.00
C THR A 71 19.23 -9.72 -1.01
N THR A 72 19.76 -10.14 -2.16
CA THR A 72 20.14 -9.22 -3.24
C THR A 72 18.93 -8.44 -3.74
N VAL A 73 17.82 -9.11 -4.05
CA VAL A 73 16.58 -8.44 -4.47
C VAL A 73 16.05 -7.50 -3.40
N ALA A 74 16.04 -7.92 -2.13
CA ALA A 74 15.64 -7.06 -1.01
C ALA A 74 16.50 -5.79 -0.90
N LEU A 75 17.83 -5.93 -1.05
CA LEU A 75 18.75 -4.79 -1.05
C LEU A 75 18.55 -3.86 -2.25
N HIS A 76 18.21 -4.39 -3.43
CA HIS A 76 17.85 -3.55 -4.59
C HIS A 76 16.56 -2.77 -4.37
N ILE A 77 15.53 -3.38 -3.77
CA ILE A 77 14.31 -2.67 -3.36
C ILE A 77 14.64 -1.55 -2.37
N ILE A 78 15.52 -1.81 -1.40
CA ILE A 78 16.01 -0.80 -0.45
C ILE A 78 16.73 0.34 -1.18
N ALA A 79 17.62 0.03 -2.11
CA ALA A 79 18.34 1.02 -2.89
C ALA A 79 17.38 1.89 -3.73
N GLU A 80 16.34 1.32 -4.33
CA GLU A 80 15.30 2.06 -5.05
C GLU A 80 14.48 2.96 -4.13
N ALA A 81 14.14 2.48 -2.93
CA ALA A 81 13.47 3.30 -1.91
C ALA A 81 14.32 4.50 -1.48
N GLN A 82 15.63 4.28 -1.26
CA GLN A 82 16.59 5.32 -0.92
C GLN A 82 16.82 6.31 -2.06
N ARG A 83 16.89 5.81 -3.31
CA ARG A 83 17.01 6.64 -4.52
C ARG A 83 15.82 7.59 -4.69
N ALA A 84 14.63 7.17 -4.27
CA ALA A 84 13.44 8.00 -4.23
C ALA A 84 13.39 8.96 -3.03
N GLY A 85 14.46 9.06 -2.23
CA GLY A 85 14.56 9.93 -1.05
C GLY A 85 13.92 9.35 0.22
N GLY A 86 13.57 8.06 0.22
CA GLY A 86 13.03 7.38 1.39
C GLY A 86 14.10 6.81 2.32
N GLU A 87 13.69 6.42 3.51
CA GLU A 87 14.52 5.69 4.47
C GLU A 87 14.11 4.21 4.50
N ALA A 88 15.07 3.33 4.78
CA ALA A 88 14.87 1.89 4.84
C ALA A 88 15.69 1.27 5.96
N ALA A 89 15.20 0.16 6.50
CA ALA A 89 15.88 -0.66 7.51
C ALA A 89 15.91 -2.11 7.02
N LEU A 90 17.00 -2.82 7.35
CA LEU A 90 17.21 -4.24 7.06
C LEU A 90 17.43 -5.01 8.37
#